data_AF-B8HKF7-F1
#
_entry.id   AF-B8HKF7-F1
#
_cell.length_a   1.000
_cell.length_b   1.000
_cell.length_c   1.000
_cell.angle_alpha   90.00
_cell.angle_beta   90.00
_cell.angle_gamma   90.00
#
_symmetry.space_group_name_H-M   'P 1'
#
loop_
_entity.id
_entity.type
_entity.pdbx_description
1 polymer ?
#
loop_
_entity_poly.entity_id
_entity_poly.type
_entity_poly.pdbx_seq_one_letter_code
_entity_poly.pdbx_strand_id
1 'polypeptide(L)'
;MTVQLFGDFIEDFPPEQDCLELRFTPSSHPIRKRWRSHRLSAHFVADYFSNFLPVDDEDPGTERRIKESKGAVSYVANELLENAMKFNHGASNYKVRFGIHFLGSGEITALIFTTNSINPERLEPFQAFIKELLSSDPGELFIQQVEKSAEADGETSGLGLLTMLNDYGAKLGWRFETRDSSAPCIIVTTMAQIKV
;
A
#
# COMPACT_ATOMS: atom_id res chain seq x y z
N MET A 1 23.56 -3.33 7.57
CA MET A 1 22.13 -3.07 7.32
C MET A 1 21.94 -1.57 7.16
N THR A 2 21.55 -1.15 5.96
CA THR A 2 21.32 0.26 5.60
C THR A 2 19.82 0.49 5.43
N VAL A 3 19.29 1.55 6.06
CA VAL A 3 17.88 1.94 5.99
C VAL A 3 17.77 3.27 5.24
N GLN A 4 16.80 3.37 4.34
CA GLN A 4 16.45 4.61 3.63
C GLN A 4 14.95 4.84 3.67
N LEU A 5 14.53 6.06 3.98
CA LEU A 5 13.13 6.46 4.13
C LEU A 5 12.75 7.50 3.09
N PHE A 6 11.51 7.46 2.61
CA PHE A 6 10.94 8.41 1.66
C PHE A 6 9.49 8.72 2.02
N GLY A 7 9.02 9.91 1.63
CA GLY A 7 7.65 10.36 1.87
C GLY A 7 7.32 10.49 3.36
N ASP A 8 6.04 10.35 3.70
CA ASP A 8 5.51 10.51 5.05
C ASP A 8 5.68 9.24 5.91
N PHE A 9 6.78 8.48 5.76
CA PHE A 9 6.95 7.19 6.45
C PHE A 9 6.92 7.32 7.99
N ILE A 10 6.11 6.49 8.66
CA ILE A 10 6.03 6.42 10.13
C ILE A 10 6.80 5.20 10.59
N GLU A 11 7.88 5.43 11.37
CA GLU A 11 8.75 4.37 11.88
C GLU A 11 8.16 3.67 13.11
N ASP A 12 7.62 4.45 14.03
CA ASP A 12 7.06 3.96 15.29
C ASP A 12 5.54 3.89 15.19
N PHE A 13 5.03 2.73 14.79
CA PHE A 13 3.61 2.42 14.93
C PHE A 13 3.27 2.41 16.42
N PRO A 14 2.27 3.18 16.88
CA PRO A 14 1.93 3.21 18.30
C PRO A 14 1.60 1.78 18.78
N PRO A 15 2.31 1.23 19.78
CA PRO A 15 2.13 -0.15 20.22
C PRO A 15 0.75 -0.40 20.86
N GLU A 16 0.03 0.68 21.17
CA GLU A 16 -1.28 0.68 21.83
C GLU A 16 -2.46 0.70 20.85
N GLN A 17 -2.23 0.77 19.54
CA GLN A 17 -3.29 0.86 18.55
C GLN A 17 -3.59 -0.51 17.92
N ASP A 18 -4.88 -0.82 17.79
CA ASP A 18 -5.36 -2.05 17.16
C ASP A 18 -4.75 -2.21 15.76
N CYS A 19 -4.32 -3.44 15.46
CA CYS A 19 -3.69 -3.79 14.19
C CYS A 19 -4.18 -5.15 13.70
N LEU A 20 -4.41 -5.25 12.40
CA LEU A 20 -4.58 -6.52 11.70
C LEU A 20 -3.44 -6.70 10.70
N GLU A 21 -2.69 -7.80 10.83
CA GLU A 21 -1.63 -8.18 9.90
C GLU A 21 -1.87 -9.56 9.29
N LEU A 22 -1.74 -9.64 7.97
CA LEU A 22 -1.76 -10.85 7.16
C LEU A 22 -0.36 -11.12 6.60
N ARG A 23 0.01 -12.40 6.53
CA ARG A 23 1.29 -12.85 5.97
C ARG A 23 1.07 -13.88 4.86
N PHE A 24 1.74 -13.68 3.74
CA PHE A 24 1.61 -14.53 2.56
C PHE A 24 2.95 -15.18 2.22
N THR A 25 2.91 -16.48 1.91
CA THR A 25 4.08 -17.25 1.46
C THR A 25 4.14 -17.28 -0.08
N PRO A 26 5.13 -16.63 -0.72
CA PRO A 26 5.17 -16.44 -2.18
C PRO A 26 5.31 -17.74 -3.01
N SER A 27 5.91 -18.77 -2.41
CA SER A 27 6.22 -20.03 -3.08
C SER A 27 5.04 -21.00 -3.16
N SER A 28 3.93 -20.72 -2.46
CA SER A 28 2.81 -21.65 -2.45
C SER A 28 1.92 -21.46 -3.69
N HIS A 29 1.85 -22.51 -4.52
CA HIS A 29 1.08 -22.58 -5.77
C HIS A 29 -0.42 -22.19 -5.62
N PRO A 30 -1.12 -22.53 -4.52
CA PRO A 30 -2.51 -22.12 -4.29
C PRO A 30 -2.66 -20.62 -4.03
N ILE A 31 -1.68 -20.02 -3.35
CA ILE A 31 -1.64 -18.59 -3.08
C ILE A 31 -1.46 -17.85 -4.42
N ARG A 32 -0.66 -18.36 -5.37
CA ARG A 32 -0.57 -17.79 -6.74
C ARG A 32 -1.89 -17.74 -7.52
N LYS A 33 -2.78 -18.71 -7.31
CA LYS A 33 -4.12 -18.71 -7.93
C LYS A 33 -5.11 -17.83 -7.16
N ARG A 34 -5.04 -17.81 -5.82
CA ARG A 34 -5.78 -16.86 -4.97
C ARG A 34 -5.29 -15.41 -5.14
N TRP A 35 -4.10 -15.19 -5.69
CA TRP A 35 -3.60 -13.86 -6.08
C TRP A 35 -4.48 -13.24 -7.15
N ARG A 36 -5.01 -14.00 -8.11
CA ARG A 36 -5.99 -13.44 -9.06
C ARG A 36 -7.28 -12.92 -8.39
N SER A 37 -7.49 -13.23 -7.11
CA SER A 37 -8.55 -12.66 -6.27
C SER A 37 -8.04 -11.65 -5.23
N HIS A 38 -7.01 -10.83 -5.52
CA HIS A 38 -6.46 -9.78 -4.60
C HIS A 38 -7.55 -8.97 -3.89
N ARG A 39 -8.68 -8.76 -4.57
CA ARG A 39 -9.91 -8.15 -4.06
C ARG A 39 -10.40 -8.77 -2.74
N LEU A 40 -10.29 -10.08 -2.52
CA LEU A 40 -10.82 -10.72 -1.31
C LEU A 40 -10.06 -10.30 -0.04
N SER A 41 -8.73 -10.21 -0.09
CA SER A 41 -7.95 -9.79 1.08
C SER A 41 -8.15 -8.31 1.39
N ALA A 42 -8.23 -7.48 0.34
CA ALA A 42 -8.53 -6.07 0.47
C ALA A 42 -9.95 -5.82 1.02
N HIS A 43 -10.96 -6.54 0.50
CA HIS A 43 -12.32 -6.48 1.00
C HIS A 43 -12.42 -6.97 2.44
N PHE A 44 -11.75 -8.06 2.81
CA PHE A 44 -11.72 -8.54 4.18
C PHE A 44 -11.14 -7.50 5.14
N VAL A 45 -10.03 -6.84 4.77
CA VAL A 45 -9.45 -5.77 5.58
C VAL A 45 -10.37 -4.55 5.64
N ALA A 46 -11.02 -4.19 4.54
CA ALA A 46 -11.99 -3.07 4.51
C ALA A 46 -13.26 -3.36 5.33
N ASP A 47 -13.74 -4.61 5.32
CA ASP A 47 -14.85 -5.08 6.17
C ASP A 47 -14.47 -5.00 7.64
N TYR A 48 -13.31 -5.54 7.99
CA TYR A 48 -12.77 -5.45 9.35
C TYR A 48 -12.65 -3.99 9.79
N PHE A 49 -12.06 -3.15 8.93
CA PHE A 49 -11.89 -1.71 9.11
C PHE A 49 -13.20 -0.96 9.41
N SER A 50 -14.29 -1.31 8.73
CA SER A 50 -15.57 -0.60 8.91
C SER A 50 -16.15 -0.67 10.32
N ASN A 51 -15.75 -1.67 11.13
CA ASN A 51 -16.20 -1.81 12.52
C ASN A 51 -15.56 -0.79 13.48
N PHE A 52 -14.48 -0.12 13.05
CA PHE A 52 -13.76 0.87 13.87
C PHE A 52 -14.17 2.31 13.54
N LEU A 53 -15.00 2.50 12.51
CA LEU A 53 -15.52 3.81 12.16
C LEU A 53 -16.58 4.28 13.17
N PRO A 54 -16.61 5.57 13.52
CA PRO A 54 -17.61 6.10 14.42
C PRO A 54 -18.99 5.98 13.77
N VAL A 55 -19.93 5.37 14.50
CA VAL A 55 -21.34 5.29 14.11
C VAL A 55 -22.09 6.34 14.93
N ASP A 56 -22.66 7.32 14.24
CA ASP A 56 -23.62 8.26 14.81
C ASP A 56 -25.00 7.92 14.25
N ASP A 57 -25.84 7.28 15.07
CA ASP A 57 -27.19 6.85 14.70
C ASP A 57 -28.15 8.03 14.45
N GLU A 58 -27.80 9.24 14.90
CA GLU A 58 -28.60 10.45 14.68
C GLU A 58 -28.23 11.19 13.39
N ASP A 59 -27.11 10.82 12.75
CA ASP A 59 -26.65 11.41 11.49
C ASP A 59 -26.97 10.51 10.29
N PRO A 60 -27.92 10.89 9.42
CA PRO A 60 -28.26 10.15 8.19
C PRO A 60 -27.07 10.00 7.22
N GLY A 61 -26.02 10.81 7.37
CA GLY A 61 -24.78 10.74 6.58
C GLY A 61 -23.83 9.63 7.01
N THR A 62 -24.01 9.02 8.18
CA THR A 62 -23.11 8.01 8.77
C THR A 62 -22.92 6.80 7.84
N GLU A 63 -24.00 6.21 7.33
CA GLU A 63 -23.91 5.04 6.43
C GLU A 63 -23.14 5.36 5.15
N ARG A 64 -23.34 6.56 4.60
CA ARG A 64 -22.66 7.01 3.38
C ARG A 64 -21.17 7.18 3.63
N ARG A 65 -20.77 7.84 4.72
CA ARG A 65 -19.35 8.00 5.09
C ARG A 65 -18.68 6.64 5.29
N ILE A 66 -19.31 5.73 6.03
CA ILE A 66 -18.78 4.37 6.25
C ILE A 66 -18.55 3.66 4.91
N LYS A 67 -19.51 3.76 3.98
CA LYS A 67 -19.38 3.16 2.65
C LYS A 67 -18.26 3.78 1.81
N GLU A 68 -18.12 5.11 1.84
CA GLU A 68 -17.05 5.83 1.14
C GLU A 68 -15.68 5.47 1.70
N SER A 69 -15.50 5.52 3.02
CA SER A 69 -14.26 5.16 3.73
C SER A 69 -13.88 3.70 3.51
N LYS A 70 -14.85 2.78 3.55
CA LYS A 70 -14.65 1.37 3.21
C LYS A 70 -14.19 1.19 1.76
N GLY A 71 -14.79 1.92 0.83
CA GLY A 71 -14.39 1.93 -0.59
C GLY A 71 -12.94 2.39 -0.77
N ALA A 72 -12.58 3.49 -0.12
CA ALA A 72 -11.22 4.04 -0.14
C ALA A 72 -10.20 3.04 0.43
N VAL A 73 -10.43 2.52 1.64
CA VAL A 73 -9.55 1.53 2.27
C VAL A 73 -9.43 0.27 1.40
N SER A 74 -10.53 -0.22 0.83
CA SER A 74 -10.51 -1.39 -0.05
C SER A 74 -9.69 -1.16 -1.31
N TYR A 75 -9.76 0.04 -1.90
CA TYR A 75 -8.97 0.38 -3.08
C TYR A 75 -7.48 0.41 -2.74
N VAL A 76 -7.10 1.21 -1.74
CA VAL A 76 -5.70 1.38 -1.34
C VAL A 76 -5.07 0.07 -0.88
N ALA A 77 -5.81 -0.73 -0.09
CA ALA A 77 -5.37 -2.06 0.32
C ALA A 77 -5.10 -2.98 -0.89
N ASN A 78 -5.99 -2.97 -1.88
CA ASN A 78 -5.83 -3.82 -3.07
C ASN A 78 -4.59 -3.43 -3.85
N GLU A 79 -4.43 -2.14 -4.16
CA GLU A 79 -3.30 -1.63 -4.94
C GLU A 79 -1.96 -1.85 -4.25
N LEU A 80 -1.86 -1.61 -2.93
CA LEU A 80 -0.62 -1.86 -2.20
C LEU A 80 -0.28 -3.35 -2.14
N LEU A 81 -1.27 -4.21 -1.91
CA LEU A 81 -1.08 -5.66 -1.84
C LEU A 81 -0.69 -6.22 -3.22
N GLU A 82 -1.34 -5.77 -4.28
CA GLU A 82 -1.03 -6.16 -5.64
C GLU A 82 0.39 -5.77 -6.02
N ASN A 83 0.81 -4.53 -5.73
CA ASN A 83 2.18 -4.08 -5.95
C ASN A 83 3.19 -4.94 -5.17
N ALA A 84 2.93 -5.19 -3.89
CA ALA A 84 3.82 -5.99 -3.06
C ALA A 84 3.97 -7.43 -3.57
N MET A 85 2.89 -8.02 -4.08
CA MET A 85 2.90 -9.36 -4.68
C MET A 85 3.60 -9.38 -6.04
N LYS A 86 3.27 -8.43 -6.94
CA LYS A 86 3.81 -8.29 -8.29
C LYS A 86 5.32 -8.11 -8.29
N PHE A 87 5.83 -7.33 -7.33
CA PHE A 87 7.25 -6.99 -7.22
C PHE A 87 8.02 -7.86 -6.23
N ASN A 88 7.38 -8.82 -5.56
CA ASN A 88 8.10 -9.67 -4.62
C ASN A 88 9.18 -10.50 -5.31
N HIS A 89 10.40 -10.47 -4.79
CA HIS A 89 11.51 -11.25 -5.31
C HIS A 89 11.29 -12.74 -5.06
N GLY A 90 10.87 -13.48 -6.09
CA GLY A 90 10.47 -14.88 -5.97
C GLY A 90 11.58 -15.85 -5.56
N ALA A 91 12.86 -15.47 -5.71
CA ALA A 91 13.99 -16.25 -5.21
C ALA A 91 14.27 -15.99 -3.72
N SER A 92 13.65 -14.98 -3.12
CA SER A 92 13.64 -14.78 -1.69
C SER A 92 12.54 -15.65 -1.04
N ASN A 93 12.83 -16.18 0.14
CA ASN A 93 11.82 -16.81 1.00
C ASN A 93 11.09 -15.79 1.89
N TYR A 94 11.21 -14.49 1.59
CA TYR A 94 10.58 -13.44 2.38
C TYR A 94 9.07 -13.50 2.22
N LYS A 95 8.35 -13.52 3.34
CA LYS A 95 6.89 -13.51 3.35
C LYS A 95 6.39 -12.09 3.14
N VAL A 96 5.46 -11.91 2.21
CA VAL A 96 4.80 -10.62 2.03
C VAL A 96 3.94 -10.36 3.27
N ARG A 97 4.15 -9.21 3.92
CA ARG A 97 3.30 -8.71 5.02
C ARG A 97 2.34 -7.68 4.46
N PHE A 98 1.15 -7.64 5.01
CA PHE A 98 0.13 -6.65 4.70
C PHE A 98 -0.64 -6.38 5.98
N GLY A 99 -0.87 -5.11 6.30
CA GLY A 99 -1.61 -4.80 7.51
C GLY A 99 -2.20 -3.40 7.49
N ILE A 100 -3.01 -3.15 8.52
CA ILE A 100 -3.66 -1.87 8.77
C ILE A 100 -3.52 -1.52 10.26
N HIS A 101 -3.27 -0.24 10.53
CA HIS A 101 -3.30 0.38 11.86
C HIS A 101 -4.29 1.55 11.87
N PHE A 102 -4.83 1.86 13.05
CA PHE A 102 -5.74 2.99 13.27
C PHE A 102 -5.04 4.06 14.08
N LEU A 103 -4.88 5.24 13.50
CA LEU A 103 -4.32 6.39 14.20
C LEU A 103 -5.43 7.37 14.57
N GLY A 104 -5.37 7.90 15.80
CA GLY A 104 -6.24 8.97 16.28
C GLY A 104 -7.48 8.49 17.04
N SER A 105 -7.97 9.35 17.95
CA SER A 105 -9.18 9.13 18.77
C SER A 105 -10.38 9.98 18.35
N GLY A 106 -10.23 10.80 17.30
CA GLY A 106 -11.25 11.72 16.77
C GLY A 106 -11.41 11.52 15.26
N GLU A 107 -10.66 12.27 14.45
CA GLU A 107 -10.51 11.93 13.03
C GLU A 107 -9.64 10.67 12.90
N ILE A 108 -10.23 9.57 12.44
CA ILE A 108 -9.53 8.31 12.27
C ILE A 108 -8.68 8.39 11.00
N THR A 109 -7.43 7.95 11.10
CA THR A 109 -6.56 7.75 9.94
C THR A 109 -6.25 6.26 9.82
N ALA A 110 -6.62 5.68 8.68
CA ALA A 110 -6.24 4.34 8.30
C ALA A 110 -4.80 4.36 7.77
N LEU A 111 -3.88 3.69 8.46
CA LEU A 111 -2.54 3.44 7.93
C LEU A 111 -2.48 2.02 7.40
N ILE A 112 -2.37 1.88 6.09
CA ILE A 112 -2.27 0.61 5.40
C ILE A 112 -0.84 0.42 4.94
N PHE A 113 -0.26 -0.75 5.16
CA PHE A 113 1.11 -1.03 4.73
C PHE A 113 1.26 -2.41 4.11
N THR A 114 2.23 -2.54 3.22
CA THR A 114 2.73 -3.81 2.74
C THR A 114 4.23 -3.88 2.91
N THR A 115 4.77 -5.08 3.10
CA THR A 115 6.22 -5.31 3.11
C THR A 115 6.54 -6.52 2.26
N ASN A 116 7.41 -6.34 1.27
CA ASN A 116 7.87 -7.41 0.38
C ASN A 116 9.38 -7.30 0.16
N SER A 117 9.95 -8.34 -0.41
CA SER A 117 11.33 -8.30 -0.90
C SER A 117 11.37 -7.85 -2.36
N ILE A 118 12.42 -7.15 -2.79
CA ILE A 118 12.68 -6.85 -4.21
C ILE A 118 14.11 -7.27 -4.58
N ASN A 119 14.32 -7.48 -5.88
CA ASN A 119 15.66 -7.66 -6.44
C ASN A 119 16.47 -6.37 -6.23
N PRO A 120 17.72 -6.43 -5.73
CA PRO A 120 18.60 -5.25 -5.63
C PRO A 120 18.68 -4.38 -6.89
N GLU A 121 18.61 -4.97 -8.08
CA GLU A 121 18.61 -4.23 -9.36
C GLU A 121 17.42 -3.28 -9.52
N ARG A 122 16.33 -3.50 -8.78
CA ARG A 122 15.14 -2.64 -8.79
C ARG A 122 15.19 -1.50 -7.78
N LEU A 123 16.20 -1.46 -6.91
CA LEU A 123 16.30 -0.44 -5.88
C LEU A 123 16.40 0.97 -6.47
N GLU A 124 17.43 1.21 -7.29
CA GLU A 124 17.70 2.54 -7.86
C GLU A 124 16.54 3.03 -8.75
N PRO A 125 16.00 2.24 -9.70
CA PRO A 125 14.84 2.66 -10.49
C PRO A 125 13.62 2.98 -9.64
N PHE A 126 13.37 2.22 -8.57
CA PHE A 126 12.21 2.46 -7.71
C PHE A 126 12.38 3.73 -6.88
N GLN A 127 13.57 3.97 -6.33
CA GLN A 127 13.87 5.21 -5.60
C GLN A 127 13.82 6.44 -6.51
N ALA A 128 14.28 6.32 -7.76
CA ALA A 128 14.17 7.39 -8.75
C ALA A 128 12.70 7.74 -9.03
N PHE A 129 11.86 6.73 -9.25
CA PHE A 129 10.41 6.91 -9.42
C PHE A 129 9.76 7.57 -8.20
N ILE A 130 10.09 7.14 -6.98
CA ILE A 130 9.55 7.74 -5.76
C ILE A 130 9.97 9.22 -5.64
N LYS A 131 11.22 9.54 -5.97
CA LYS A 131 11.70 10.94 -5.95
C LYS A 131 10.94 11.81 -6.95
N GLU A 132 10.73 11.32 -8.17
CA GLU A 132 9.93 12.00 -9.20
C GLU A 132 8.48 12.21 -8.73
N LEU A 133 7.88 11.19 -8.12
CA LEU A 133 6.53 11.22 -7.56
C LEU A 133 6.40 12.30 -6.46
N LEU A 134 7.40 12.41 -5.58
CA LEU A 134 7.40 13.35 -4.47
C LEU A 134 7.76 14.79 -4.88
N SER A 135 8.44 14.99 -6.01
CA SER A 135 8.88 16.30 -6.48
C SER A 135 7.93 16.99 -7.46
N SER A 136 6.96 16.26 -8.02
CA SER A 136 6.10 16.73 -9.10
C SER A 136 4.67 16.97 -8.63
N ASP A 137 3.88 17.70 -9.43
CA ASP A 137 2.43 17.76 -9.22
C ASP A 137 1.78 16.40 -9.53
N PRO A 138 1.05 15.77 -8.58
CA PRO A 138 0.45 14.45 -8.80
C PRO A 138 -0.61 14.41 -9.91
N GLY A 139 -1.28 15.53 -10.21
CA GLY A 139 -2.25 15.65 -11.29
C GLY A 139 -1.58 15.65 -12.66
N GLU A 140 -0.51 16.42 -12.82
CA GLU A 140 0.28 16.43 -14.05
C GLU A 140 0.94 15.07 -14.33
N LEU A 141 1.52 14.43 -13.30
CA LEU A 141 2.09 13.09 -13.44
C LEU A 141 1.04 12.04 -13.80
N PHE A 142 -0.17 12.14 -13.26
CA PHE A 142 -1.27 11.24 -13.60
C PHE A 142 -1.62 11.31 -15.08
N ILE A 143 -1.76 12.52 -15.63
CA ILE A 143 -2.05 12.72 -17.06
C ILE A 143 -0.93 12.12 -17.91
N GLN A 144 0.32 12.45 -17.61
CA GLN A 144 1.48 11.91 -18.33
C GLN A 144 1.54 10.38 -18.29
N GLN A 145 1.21 9.79 -17.14
CA GLN A 145 1.23 8.33 -16.99
C GLN A 145 0.08 7.69 -17.77
N VAL A 146 -1.12 8.27 -17.77
CA VAL A 146 -2.25 7.80 -18.58
C VAL A 146 -1.91 7.85 -20.07
N GLU A 147 -1.29 8.94 -20.55
CA GLU A 147 -0.84 9.07 -21.95
C GLU A 147 0.19 7.99 -22.31
N LYS A 148 1.23 7.81 -21.48
CA LYS A 148 2.21 6.73 -21.66
C LYS A 148 1.58 5.33 -21.66
N SER A 149 0.49 5.14 -20.91
CA SER A 149 -0.24 3.87 -20.84
C SER A 149 -1.11 3.62 -22.05
N ALA A 150 -1.61 4.66 -22.69
CA ALA A 150 -2.38 4.54 -23.92
C ALA A 150 -1.47 4.22 -25.13
N GLU A 151 -0.21 4.66 -25.07
CA GLU A 151 0.81 4.39 -26.10
C GLU A 151 1.52 3.05 -25.92
N ALA A 152 1.60 2.54 -24.69
CA ALA A 152 2.16 1.22 -24.39
C ALA A 152 1.05 0.16 -24.33
N ASP A 153 1.19 -0.95 -25.05
CA ASP A 153 0.24 -2.10 -25.05
C ASP A 153 0.23 -2.90 -23.70
N GLY A 154 0.33 -2.25 -22.53
CA GLY A 154 0.38 -2.92 -21.24
C GLY A 154 0.09 -2.04 -20.01
N GLU A 155 -0.10 -2.68 -18.86
CA GLU A 155 -0.23 -2.02 -17.55
C GLU A 155 1.01 -1.20 -17.21
N THR A 156 0.88 0.12 -17.21
CA THR A 156 1.93 0.96 -16.63
C THR A 156 1.88 0.87 -15.11
N SER A 157 3.06 0.69 -14.51
CA SER A 157 3.20 0.75 -13.07
C SER A 157 3.14 2.21 -12.62
N GLY A 158 2.55 2.49 -11.46
CA GLY A 158 2.53 3.82 -10.85
C GLY A 158 1.17 4.52 -10.85
N LEU A 159 0.23 4.14 -11.71
CA LEU A 159 -1.13 4.71 -11.72
C LEU A 159 -1.85 4.52 -10.38
N GLY A 160 -1.77 3.33 -9.78
CA GLY A 160 -2.40 3.08 -8.47
C GLY A 160 -1.91 4.01 -7.37
N LEU A 161 -0.61 4.36 -7.34
CA LEU A 161 -0.07 5.30 -6.37
C LEU A 161 -0.52 6.75 -6.64
N LEU A 162 -0.64 7.14 -7.91
CA LEU A 162 -1.15 8.45 -8.29
C LEU A 162 -2.64 8.59 -7.98
N THR A 163 -3.44 7.54 -8.20
CA THR A 163 -4.84 7.51 -7.78
C THR A 163 -5.00 7.63 -6.27
N MET A 164 -4.13 6.98 -5.48
CA MET A 164 -4.12 7.17 -4.01
C MET A 164 -3.91 8.63 -3.62
N LEU A 165 -2.99 9.32 -4.28
CA LEU A 165 -2.68 10.74 -4.01
C LEU A 165 -3.84 11.65 -4.44
N ASN A 166 -4.34 11.49 -5.67
CA ASN A 166 -5.31 12.40 -6.28
C ASN A 166 -6.75 12.20 -5.77
N ASP A 167 -7.22 10.96 -5.72
CA ASP A 167 -8.64 10.67 -5.47
C ASP A 167 -8.93 10.48 -3.97
N TYR A 168 -7.91 10.06 -3.21
CA TYR A 168 -8.06 9.74 -1.78
C TYR A 168 -7.22 10.63 -0.87
N GLY A 169 -6.42 11.55 -1.41
CA GLY A 169 -5.55 12.43 -0.61
C GLY A 169 -4.58 11.66 0.29
N ALA A 170 -4.18 10.46 -0.13
CA ALA A 170 -3.38 9.57 0.71
C ALA A 170 -1.98 10.13 0.91
N LYS A 171 -1.41 9.97 2.11
CA LYS A 171 0.02 10.23 2.34
C LYS A 171 0.81 8.94 2.20
N LEU A 172 1.75 8.92 1.25
CA LEU A 172 2.55 7.74 0.95
C LEU A 172 3.91 7.81 1.62
N GLY A 173 4.41 6.66 2.07
CA GLY A 173 5.75 6.52 2.64
C GLY A 173 6.40 5.21 2.25
N TRP A 174 7.73 5.21 2.19
CA TRP A 174 8.52 4.02 1.88
C TRP A 174 9.70 3.86 2.82
N ARG A 175 10.02 2.61 3.16
CA ARG A 175 11.21 2.22 3.91
C ARG A 175 11.92 1.08 3.19
N PHE A 176 13.18 1.30 2.84
CA PHE A 176 14.05 0.33 2.19
C PHE A 176 15.09 -0.17 3.19
N GLU A 177 15.23 -1.49 3.30
CA GLU A 177 16.23 -2.14 4.13
C GLU A 177 17.09 -3.08 3.30
N THR A 178 18.39 -2.80 3.26
CA THR A 178 19.35 -3.70 2.63
C THR A 178 19.76 -4.78 3.62
N ARG A 179 19.44 -6.05 3.31
CA ARG A 179 19.86 -7.19 4.11
C ARG A 179 21.22 -7.72 3.64
N ASP A 180 22.21 -7.62 4.51
CA ASP A 180 23.51 -8.26 4.34
C ASP A 180 23.34 -9.77 4.57
N SER A 181 23.14 -10.54 3.50
CA SER A 181 23.02 -12.01 3.58
C SER A 181 23.60 -12.68 2.34
N SER A 182 23.77 -14.01 2.39
CA SER A 182 24.24 -14.82 1.26
C SER A 182 23.35 -14.74 0.02
N ALA A 183 22.11 -14.25 0.15
CA ALA A 183 21.22 -13.90 -0.95
C ALA A 183 20.75 -12.44 -0.75
N PRO A 184 21.42 -11.45 -1.35
CA PRO A 184 21.07 -10.05 -1.15
C PRO A 184 19.66 -9.78 -1.68
N CYS A 185 18.80 -9.28 -0.82
CA CYS A 185 17.50 -8.75 -1.19
C CYS A 185 17.26 -7.45 -0.44
N ILE A 186 16.44 -6.60 -1.03
CA ILE A 186 16.00 -5.37 -0.38
C ILE A 186 14.61 -5.62 0.15
N ILE A 187 14.39 -5.36 1.43
CA ILE A 187 13.05 -5.35 2.00
C ILE A 187 12.49 -3.95 1.82
N VAL A 188 11.29 -3.86 1.27
CA VAL A 188 10.58 -2.60 1.08
C VAL A 188 9.28 -2.66 1.83
N THR A 189 9.07 -1.68 2.70
CA THR A 189 7.76 -1.38 3.27
C THR A 189 7.19 -0.18 2.52
N THR A 190 6.01 -0.33 1.92
CA THR A 190 5.23 0.77 1.36
C THR A 190 4.03 1.00 2.27
N MET A 191 3.73 2.25 2.58
CA MET A 191 2.58 2.62 3.39
C MET A 191 1.77 3.74 2.76
N ALA A 192 0.48 3.74 3.03
CA ALA A 192 -0.46 4.79 2.69
C ALA A 192 -1.30 5.14 3.93
N GLN A 193 -1.43 6.44 4.20
CA GLN A 193 -2.30 6.98 5.24
C GLN A 193 -3.49 7.65 4.57
N ILE A 194 -4.69 7.32 5.01
CA ILE A 194 -5.93 7.88 4.47
C ILE A 194 -6.79 8.34 5.64
N LYS A 195 -7.28 9.58 5.57
CA LYS A 195 -8.31 10.07 6.48
C LYS A 195 -9.64 9.45 6.09
N VAL A 196 -10.39 8.98 7.08
CA VAL A 196 -11.58 8.14 6.91
C VAL A 196 -12.71 8.54 7.82
#